data_AF-A0A9P5J5N6-F1
#
_entry.id   AF-A0A9P5J5N6-F1
#
_cell.length_a   1.000
_cell.length_b   1.000
_cell.length_c   1.000
_cell.angle_alpha   90.00
_cell.angle_beta   90.00
_cell.angle_gamma   90.00
#
_symmetry.space_group_name_H-M   'P 1'
#
loop_
_entity.id
_entity.type
_entity.pdbx_description
1 polymer ?
#
loop_
_entity_poly.entity_id
_entity_poly.type
_entity_poly.pdbx_seq_one_letter_code
_entity_poly.pdbx_strand_id
1 'polypeptide(L)'
;LFAFASDEAVGFSSLTRNSLLARCNEVWSACGLGKCSGHSFRIGGTTELLKLGVSHDAVKVQGRWSSDAWLLYIRHHPEILEMEYNKAKLSRASVLF
;
A
#
# COMPACT_ATOMS: atom_id res chain seq x y z
N LEU A 1 -7.95 -15.14 5.03
CA LEU A 1 -9.15 -14.71 4.27
C LEU A 1 -10.03 -13.88 5.20
N PHE A 2 -10.58 -12.77 4.74
CA PHE A 2 -11.53 -11.96 5.50
C PHE A 2 -12.95 -12.34 5.08
N ALA A 3 -13.91 -12.26 6.01
CA ALA A 3 -15.33 -12.55 5.76
C ALA A 3 -16.19 -11.49 6.46
N PHE A 4 -17.40 -11.27 5.95
CA PHE A 4 -18.37 -10.32 6.51
C PHE A 4 -19.75 -10.98 6.63
N ALA A 5 -20.54 -10.54 7.62
CA ALA A 5 -21.93 -10.94 7.73
C ALA A 5 -22.73 -10.27 6.61
N SER A 6 -23.52 -11.04 5.88
CA SER A 6 -24.41 -10.57 4.82
C SER A 6 -25.84 -10.92 5.18
N ASP A 7 -26.78 -10.00 4.96
CA ASP A 7 -28.20 -10.25 5.17
C ASP A 7 -28.78 -11.24 4.12
N GLU A 8 -28.09 -11.41 2.99
CA GLU A 8 -28.53 -12.23 1.85
C GLU A 8 -28.14 -13.71 1.97
N ALA A 9 -27.16 -14.02 2.81
CA ALA A 9 -26.68 -15.38 3.02
C ALA A 9 -26.92 -15.80 4.46
N VAL A 10 -27.46 -17.00 4.67
CA VAL A 10 -27.52 -17.62 6.00
C VAL A 10 -26.08 -18.01 6.41
N GLY A 11 -25.30 -17.05 6.90
CA GLY A 11 -23.90 -17.24 7.34
C GLY A 11 -22.93 -16.13 6.91
N PHE A 12 -21.63 -16.40 7.04
CA PHE A 12 -20.59 -15.46 6.63
C PHE A 12 -20.29 -15.56 5.13
N SER A 13 -20.19 -14.39 4.48
CA SER A 13 -19.78 -14.27 3.09
C SER A 13 -18.29 -13.93 3.00
N SER A 14 -17.55 -14.61 2.11
CA SER A 14 -16.13 -14.31 1.89
C SER A 14 -15.97 -12.93 1.24
N LEU A 15 -15.05 -12.12 1.78
CA LEU A 15 -14.77 -10.80 1.21
C LEU A 15 -13.95 -10.96 -0.06
N THR A 16 -14.60 -10.77 -1.21
CA THR A 16 -13.93 -10.80 -2.51
C THR A 16 -13.31 -9.43 -2.82
N ARG A 17 -12.34 -9.42 -3.75
CA ARG A 17 -11.79 -8.19 -4.32
C ARG A 17 -12.89 -7.27 -4.87
N ASN A 18 -13.88 -7.83 -5.56
CA ASN A 18 -14.94 -7.05 -6.20
C ASN A 18 -15.85 -6.39 -5.16
N SER A 19 -16.24 -7.15 -4.12
CA SER A 19 -17.06 -6.64 -3.03
C SER A 19 -16.36 -5.51 -2.27
N LEU A 20 -15.07 -5.68 -1.96
CA LEU A 20 -14.26 -4.63 -1.32
C LEU A 20 -14.16 -3.38 -2.20
N LEU A 21 -13.79 -3.53 -3.47
CA LEU A 21 -13.64 -2.39 -4.38
C LEU A 21 -14.96 -1.68 -4.64
N ALA A 22 -16.08 -2.41 -4.74
CA ALA A 22 -17.40 -1.80 -4.89
C ALA A 22 -17.72 -0.94 -3.68
N ARG A 23 -17.55 -1.48 -2.47
CA ARG A 23 -17.83 -0.74 -1.24
C ARG A 23 -16.95 0.49 -1.07
N CYS A 24 -15.65 0.38 -1.34
CA CYS A 24 -14.76 1.53 -1.23
C CYS A 24 -15.09 2.62 -2.27
N ASN A 25 -15.39 2.24 -3.52
CA ASN A 25 -15.74 3.20 -4.57
C ASN A 25 -17.08 3.91 -4.31
N GLU A 26 -18.04 3.22 -3.69
CA GLU A 26 -19.29 3.84 -3.23
C GLU A 26 -19.01 4.95 -2.21
N VAL A 27 -18.24 4.63 -1.16
CA VAL A 27 -17.87 5.60 -0.11
C VAL A 27 -17.06 6.75 -0.69
N TRP A 28 -16.05 6.48 -1.52
CA TRP A 28 -15.23 7.53 -2.13
C TRP A 28 -16.04 8.42 -3.07
N SER A 29 -16.94 7.86 -3.87
CA SER A 29 -17.82 8.64 -4.74
C SER A 29 -18.73 9.57 -3.92
N ALA A 30 -19.24 9.12 -2.78
CA ALA A 30 -20.03 9.94 -1.87
C ALA A 30 -19.22 11.10 -1.28
N CYS A 31 -17.91 10.95 -1.12
CA CYS A 31 -16.99 11.99 -0.69
C CYS A 31 -16.45 12.87 -1.85
N GLY A 32 -16.91 12.68 -3.09
CA GLY A 32 -16.40 13.41 -4.26
C GLY A 32 -14.99 13.00 -4.70
N LEU A 33 -14.52 11.82 -4.28
CA LEU A 33 -13.22 11.27 -4.63
C LEU A 33 -13.31 10.36 -5.86
N GLY A 34 -12.22 10.27 -6.62
CA GLY A 34 -12.13 9.46 -7.82
C GLY A 34 -12.21 7.95 -7.56
N LYS A 35 -12.52 7.18 -8.61
CA LYS A 35 -12.54 5.71 -8.51
C LYS A 35 -11.16 5.16 -8.20
N CYS A 36 -11.11 4.25 -7.23
CA CYS A 36 -9.93 3.53 -6.84
C CYS A 36 -9.95 2.10 -7.41
N SER A 37 -8.81 1.67 -7.93
CA SER A 37 -8.63 0.31 -8.45
C SER A 37 -7.85 -0.54 -7.44
N GLY A 38 -7.92 -1.86 -7.58
CA GLY A 38 -7.04 -2.74 -6.80
C GLY A 38 -5.54 -2.46 -7.01
N HIS A 39 -5.16 -1.85 -8.13
CA HIS A 39 -3.78 -1.44 -8.38
C HIS A 39 -3.37 -0.28 -7.47
N SER A 40 -4.27 0.68 -7.25
CA SER A 40 -4.08 1.82 -6.36
C SER A 40 -3.77 1.38 -4.92
N PHE A 41 -4.43 0.33 -4.43
CA PHE A 41 -4.13 -0.25 -3.12
C PHE A 41 -2.74 -0.87 -3.03
N ARG A 42 -2.24 -1.51 -4.09
CA ARG A 42 -0.86 -2.06 -4.11
C ARG A 42 0.17 -0.94 -4.05
N ILE A 43 -0.05 0.13 -4.82
CA ILE A 43 0.83 1.31 -4.81
C ILE A 43 0.78 1.97 -3.42
N GLY A 44 -0.41 2.30 -2.92
CA GLY A 44 -0.58 2.95 -1.62
C GLY A 44 -0.02 2.13 -0.46
N GLY A 45 -0.26 0.82 -0.43
CA GLY A 45 0.28 -0.07 0.60
C GLY A 45 1.81 -0.15 0.55
N THR A 46 2.42 -0.12 -0.63
CA THR A 46 3.87 -0.06 -0.78
C THR A 46 4.41 1.26 -0.24
N THR A 47 3.82 2.38 -0.64
CA THR A 47 4.20 3.71 -0.17
C THR A 47 4.13 3.80 1.35
N GLU A 48 3.08 3.25 1.97
CA GLU A 48 2.93 3.25 3.42
C GLU A 48 3.98 2.37 4.13
N LEU A 49 4.26 1.17 3.62
CA LEU A 49 5.30 0.30 4.20
C LEU A 49 6.69 0.95 4.13
N LEU A 50 7.01 1.63 3.03
CA LEU A 50 8.28 2.36 2.89
C LEU A 50 8.35 3.54 3.85
N LYS A 51 7.25 4.28 4.04
CA LYS A 51 7.17 5.35 5.05
C LYS A 51 7.40 4.81 6.47
N LEU A 52 6.86 3.64 6.78
CA LEU A 52 7.12 2.95 8.06
C LEU A 52 8.56 2.41 8.19
N GLY A 53 9.39 2.54 7.16
CA GLY A 53 10.79 2.09 7.16
C GLY A 53 10.98 0.60 7.00
N VAL A 54 9.98 -0.10 6.47
CA VAL A 54 10.14 -1.49 6.05
C VAL A 54 11.16 -1.53 4.90
N SER A 55 12.10 -2.47 4.97
CA SER A 55 13.16 -2.59 3.97
C SER A 55 12.60 -2.87 2.57
N HIS A 56 13.31 -2.40 1.55
CA HIS A 56 12.93 -2.61 0.15
C HIS A 56 12.71 -4.09 -0.19
N ASP A 57 13.55 -4.99 0.34
CA ASP A 57 13.43 -6.43 0.10
C ASP A 57 12.16 -7.02 0.73
N ALA A 58 11.82 -6.62 1.96
CA ALA A 58 10.60 -7.06 2.61
C ALA A 58 9.35 -6.55 1.86
N VAL A 59 9.37 -5.29 1.40
CA VAL A 59 8.29 -4.72 0.57
C VAL A 59 8.18 -5.47 -0.77
N LYS A 60 9.29 -5.83 -1.42
CA LYS A 60 9.29 -6.62 -2.67
C LYS A 60 8.72 -8.01 -2.47
N VAL A 61 9.10 -8.70 -1.38
CA VAL A 61 8.55 -10.01 -1.01
C VAL A 61 7.05 -9.90 -0.77
N GLN A 62 6.61 -8.91 0.01
CA GLN A 62 5.20 -8.72 0.34
C GLN A 62 4.36 -8.30 -0.87
N GLY A 63 4.92 -7.45 -1.73
CA GLY A 63 4.34 -7.03 -3.00
C GLY A 63 4.39 -8.10 -4.11
N ARG A 64 5.07 -9.23 -3.87
CA ARG A 64 5.32 -10.30 -4.85
C ARG A 64 5.96 -9.77 -6.13
N TRP A 65 6.93 -8.89 -6.00
CA TRP A 65 7.68 -8.33 -7.11
C TRP A 65 8.96 -9.10 -7.35
N SER A 66 9.05 -9.75 -8.51
CA SER A 66 10.27 -10.41 -8.97
C SER A 66 11.23 -9.46 -9.69
N SER A 67 10.77 -8.26 -10.07
CA SER A 67 11.54 -7.28 -10.83
C SER A 67 11.55 -5.90 -10.17
N ASP A 68 12.39 -5.01 -10.69
CA ASP A 68 12.50 -3.61 -10.24
C ASP A 68 11.40 -2.69 -10.76
N ALA A 69 10.29 -3.24 -11.29
CA ALA A 69 9.13 -2.46 -11.70
C ALA A 69 8.56 -1.59 -10.56
N TRP A 70 8.79 -1.99 -9.31
CA TRP A 70 8.39 -1.21 -8.13
C TRP A 70 9.12 0.12 -7.98
N LEU A 71 10.33 0.26 -8.54
CA LEU A 71 11.08 1.53 -8.54
C LEU A 71 10.33 2.63 -9.30
N LEU A 72 9.50 2.27 -10.29
CA LEU A 72 8.65 3.23 -10.98
C LEU A 72 7.66 3.88 -10.01
N TYR A 73 7.14 3.13 -9.05
CA TYR A 73 6.23 3.68 -8.05
C TYR A 73 6.94 4.66 -7.13
N ILE A 74 8.16 4.35 -6.67
CA ILE A 74 8.93 5.29 -5.85
C ILE A 74 9.27 6.57 -6.63
N ARG A 75 9.61 6.46 -7.91
CA ARG A 75 9.97 7.65 -8.73
C ARG A 75 8.85 8.70 -8.76
N HIS A 76 7.60 8.26 -8.72
CA HIS A 76 6.43 9.16 -8.69
C HIS A 76 6.11 9.70 -7.28
N HIS A 77 6.86 9.26 -6.27
CA HIS A 77 6.71 9.62 -4.85
C HIS A 77 8.06 10.09 -4.28
N PRO A 78 8.56 11.28 -4.70
CA PRO A 78 9.87 11.80 -4.28
C PRO A 78 10.00 11.96 -2.75
N GLU A 79 8.89 12.11 -2.03
CA GLU A 79 8.86 12.14 -0.56
C GLU A 79 9.43 10.87 0.08
N ILE A 80 9.30 9.71 -0.59
CA ILE A 80 9.85 8.44 -0.12
C ILE A 80 11.37 8.45 -0.26
N LEU A 81 11.88 8.95 -1.40
CA LEU A 81 13.32 9.06 -1.66
C LEU A 81 13.99 10.01 -0.68
N GLU A 82 13.34 11.15 -0.41
CA GLU A 82 13.83 12.13 0.57
C GLU A 82 13.87 11.53 1.99
N MET A 83 12.83 10.80 2.39
CA MET A 83 12.80 10.12 3.69
C MET A 83 13.93 9.09 3.85
N GLU A 84 14.15 8.26 2.83
CA GLU A 84 15.21 7.25 2.84
C GLU A 84 16.61 7.90 2.86
N TYR A 85 16.82 8.97 2.10
CA TYR A 85 18.06 9.75 2.14
C TYR A 85 18.32 10.32 3.55
N ASN A 86 17.30 10.91 4.17
CA ASN A 86 17.41 11.48 5.51
C ASN A 86 17.69 10.43 6.58
N LYS A 87 17.07 9.23 6.50
CA LYS A 87 17.40 8.09 7.37
C LYS A 87 18.85 7.64 7.20
N ALA A 88 19.34 7.52 5.97
CA ALA A 88 20.72 7.13 5.70
C ALA A 88 21.72 8.17 6.24
N LYS A 89 21.40 9.46 6.12
CA LYS A 89 22.21 10.56 6.67
C LYS A 89 22.26 10.53 8.20
N LEU A 90 21.12 10.31 8.86
CA LEU A 90 21.04 10.18 10.32
C LEU A 90 21.80 8.96 10.83
N SER A 91 21.63 7.80 10.19
CA SER A 91 22.37 6.58 10.50
C SER A 91 23.89 6.79 10.44
N ARG A 92 24.40 7.49 9.42
CA ARG A 92 25.84 7.79 9.29
C ARG A 92 26.34 8.81 10.31
N ALA A 93 25.49 9.74 10.75
CA ALA A 93 25.85 10.69 11.80
C ALA A 93 25.97 10.03 13.19
N SER A 94 25.16 8.99 13.45
CA SER A 94 25.15 8.26 14.72
C SER A 94 26.34 7.31 14.93
N VAL A 95 27.15 7.05 13.89
CA VAL A 95 28.33 6.15 13.96
C VAL A 95 29.63 6.94 14.22
N LEU A 96 29.56 8.27 14.32
CA LEU A 96 30.71 9.16 14.52
C LEU A 96 30.85 9.69 15.97
N PHE A 97 30.19 9.08 16.94
CA PHE A 97 30.36 9.34 18.38
C PHE A 97 30.61 8.05 19.15
#